data_AF-A0A921ZWH9-F1
#
_entry.id   AF-A0A921ZWH9-F1
#
_cell.length_a   1.000
_cell.length_b   1.000
_cell.length_c   1.000
_cell.angle_alpha   90.00
_cell.angle_beta   90.00
_cell.angle_gamma   90.00
#
_symmetry.space_group_name_H-M   'P 1'
#
loop_
_entity.id
_entity.type
_entity.pdbx_description
1 polymer ?
#
loop_
_entity_poly.entity_id
_entity_poly.type
_entity_poly.pdbx_seq_one_letter_code
_entity_poly.pdbx_strand_id
1 'polypeptide(L)'
;MSATASAATASVDEDLDECGPQLISKLEGNGITSGDIKKLEEAGYHTVESVAYAPKKWLITIKGISEAKADKILAEASKLVPMGFTTATEFHQKRAEIIQLTTGSKELDRLLGGGIETGSITEIFGEFRTGKTQLCHTLAVTCQLPIEQSGGEGKCMYIDTEGTFRPERLLAVAARYGMEGAAVLDNVAYARAYNTDHQTQLLVQACAMMAESR
;
A
#
# COMPACT_ATOMS: atom_id res chain seq x y z
N MET A 1 -30.81 29.01 35.32
CA MET A 1 -29.98 27.78 35.40
C MET A 1 -30.32 26.93 34.19
N SER A 2 -29.89 27.29 32.97
CA SER A 2 -28.57 27.06 32.36
C SER A 2 -27.96 25.69 32.70
N ALA A 3 -28.09 24.76 31.75
CA ALA A 3 -27.00 23.89 31.29
C ALA A 3 -27.46 23.21 29.98
N THR A 4 -27.20 23.88 28.86
CA THR A 4 -27.17 23.28 27.52
C THR A 4 -25.95 22.36 27.43
N ALA A 5 -26.17 21.06 27.25
CA ALA A 5 -25.11 20.11 26.96
C ALA A 5 -24.67 20.27 25.49
N SER A 6 -23.51 20.89 25.31
CA SER A 6 -22.79 20.93 24.03
C SER A 6 -22.24 19.54 23.74
N ALA A 7 -22.87 18.80 22.84
CA ALA A 7 -22.26 17.64 22.20
C ALA A 7 -21.18 18.18 21.26
N ALA A 8 -19.91 18.00 21.63
CA ALA A 8 -18.80 18.24 20.74
C ALA A 8 -18.89 17.24 19.59
N THR A 9 -19.25 17.74 18.42
CA THR A 9 -19.00 17.06 17.15
C THR A 9 -17.49 17.02 16.95
N ALA A 10 -16.85 15.93 17.37
CA ALA A 10 -15.54 15.58 16.86
C ALA A 10 -15.72 15.40 15.34
N SER A 11 -15.03 16.25 14.58
CA SER A 11 -14.98 16.22 13.13
C SER A 11 -14.39 14.88 12.69
N VAL A 12 -15.25 14.00 12.18
CA VAL A 12 -14.88 12.71 11.57
C VAL A 12 -13.99 12.89 10.32
N ASP A 13 -13.83 14.13 9.86
CA ASP A 13 -13.05 14.49 8.67
C ASP A 13 -11.53 14.70 8.94
N GLU A 14 -11.07 14.83 10.19
CA GLU A 14 -9.63 15.05 10.47
C GLU A 14 -8.82 13.75 10.64
N ASP A 15 -9.46 12.60 10.88
CA ASP A 15 -8.78 11.32 11.15
C ASP A 15 -8.50 10.50 9.87
N LEU A 16 -9.09 10.86 8.73
CA LEU A 16 -8.90 10.11 7.47
C LEU A 16 -7.50 10.30 6.87
N ASP A 17 -6.81 11.40 7.22
CA ASP A 17 -5.42 11.65 6.82
C ASP A 17 -4.39 10.84 7.65
N GLU A 18 -4.81 10.19 8.75
CA GLU A 18 -3.92 9.40 9.62
C GLU A 18 -3.79 7.93 9.21
N CYS A 19 -4.67 7.41 8.34
CA CYS A 19 -4.66 5.99 7.97
C CYS A 19 -3.96 5.73 6.63
N GLY A 20 -2.63 5.73 6.64
CA GLY A 20 -1.84 5.30 5.49
C GLY A 20 -0.36 5.61 5.66
N PRO A 21 0.52 5.02 4.82
CA PRO A 21 1.94 5.25 4.92
C PRO A 21 2.27 6.74 4.79
N GLN A 22 3.02 7.26 5.75
CA GLN A 22 3.42 8.66 5.80
C GLN A 22 4.68 8.89 4.98
N LEU A 23 4.74 9.96 4.18
CA LEU A 23 5.95 10.29 3.41
C LEU A 23 7.15 10.53 4.32
N ILE A 24 8.31 10.04 3.91
CA ILE A 24 9.55 10.15 4.68
C ILE A 24 10.00 11.60 4.92
N SER A 25 9.55 12.54 4.07
CA SER A 25 9.76 13.97 4.24
C SER A 25 9.19 14.53 5.56
N LYS A 26 8.19 13.87 6.16
CA LYS A 26 7.67 14.23 7.50
C LYS A 26 8.70 14.08 8.61
N LEU A 27 9.80 13.33 8.39
CA LEU A 27 10.91 13.24 9.34
C LEU A 27 11.87 14.43 9.27
N GLU A 28 11.71 15.34 8.31
CA GLU A 28 12.57 16.52 8.22
C GLU A 28 12.38 17.45 9.43
N GLY A 29 13.49 17.83 10.08
CA GLY A 29 13.49 18.58 11.33
C GLY A 29 14.22 17.84 12.45
N ASN A 30 14.31 18.46 13.63
CA ASN A 30 14.94 17.88 14.83
C ASN A 30 16.36 17.31 14.62
N GLY A 31 17.11 17.85 13.65
CA GLY A 31 18.46 17.41 13.29
C GLY A 31 18.54 16.38 12.15
N ILE A 32 17.41 16.03 11.53
CA ILE A 32 17.31 15.29 10.27
C ILE A 32 17.19 16.32 9.15
N THR A 33 18.10 16.24 8.18
CA THR A 33 18.17 17.20 7.06
C THR A 33 17.56 16.62 5.80
N SER A 34 17.13 17.46 4.84
CA SER A 34 16.76 17.02 3.48
C SER A 34 17.82 16.15 2.81
N GLY A 35 19.11 16.42 3.05
CA GLY A 35 20.21 15.59 2.57
C GLY A 35 20.28 14.21 3.22
N ASP A 36 19.73 14.03 4.41
CA ASP A 36 19.59 12.72 5.05
C ASP A 36 18.33 12.00 4.53
N ILE A 37 17.22 12.71 4.30
CA ILE A 37 16.02 12.18 3.63
C ILE A 37 16.38 11.60 2.25
N LYS A 38 17.10 12.36 1.43
CA LYS A 38 17.51 11.90 0.10
C LYS A 38 18.34 10.62 0.13
N LYS A 39 19.22 10.44 1.12
CA LYS A 39 20.00 9.20 1.28
C LYS A 39 19.12 8.02 1.68
N LEU A 40 18.08 8.26 2.46
CA LEU A 40 17.10 7.24 2.84
C LEU A 40 16.29 6.82 1.61
N GLU A 41 15.84 7.78 0.80
CA GLU A 41 15.16 7.52 -0.48
C GLU A 41 16.05 6.75 -1.47
N GLU A 42 17.31 7.15 -1.63
CA GLU A 42 18.31 6.43 -2.46
C GLU A 42 18.57 5.00 -1.95
N ALA A 43 18.34 4.75 -0.66
CA ALA A 43 18.43 3.43 -0.04
C ALA A 43 17.12 2.63 -0.08
N GLY A 44 16.05 3.18 -0.68
CA GLY A 44 14.75 2.53 -0.86
C GLY A 44 13.72 2.79 0.25
N TYR A 45 13.99 3.73 1.17
CA TYR A 45 13.04 4.13 2.21
C TYR A 45 12.27 5.37 1.76
N HIS A 46 10.99 5.22 1.50
CA HIS A 46 10.13 6.31 1.00
C HIS A 46 9.04 6.73 2.00
N THR A 47 8.86 5.95 3.08
CA THR A 47 7.83 6.21 4.08
C THR A 47 8.39 6.18 5.50
N VAL A 48 7.73 6.84 6.44
CA VAL A 48 8.12 6.84 7.86
C VAL A 48 8.08 5.42 8.43
N GLU A 49 7.08 4.64 8.05
CA GLU A 49 6.92 3.23 8.46
C GLU A 49 8.08 2.38 7.96
N SER A 50 8.54 2.57 6.72
CA SER A 50 9.67 1.82 6.17
C SER A 50 10.94 2.00 7.00
N VAL A 51 11.13 3.19 7.57
CA VAL A 51 12.24 3.52 8.47
C VAL A 51 11.99 3.00 9.88
N ALA A 52 10.78 3.14 10.42
CA ALA A 52 10.41 2.68 11.75
C ALA A 52 10.55 1.15 11.90
N TYR A 53 10.24 0.41 10.83
CA TYR A 53 10.36 -1.06 10.79
C TYR A 53 11.78 -1.53 10.49
N ALA A 54 12.65 -0.65 9.98
CA ALA A 54 14.01 -1.02 9.60
C ALA A 54 14.87 -1.33 10.84
N PRO A 55 15.64 -2.43 10.84
CA PRO A 55 16.65 -2.63 11.86
C PRO A 55 17.68 -1.50 11.83
N LYS A 56 18.07 -0.98 13.00
CA LYS A 56 19.08 0.08 13.14
C LYS A 56 20.35 -0.20 12.31
N LYS A 57 20.78 -1.47 12.25
CA LYS A 57 21.94 -1.93 11.48
C LYS A 57 21.84 -1.56 9.99
N TRP A 58 20.65 -1.64 9.39
CA TRP A 58 20.43 -1.34 7.97
C TRP A 58 20.51 0.16 7.71
N LEU A 59 20.03 0.99 8.65
CA LEU A 59 20.16 2.45 8.54
C LEU A 59 21.62 2.91 8.62
N ILE A 60 22.44 2.26 9.46
CA ILE A 60 23.87 2.59 9.59
C ILE A 60 24.66 2.20 8.33
N THR A 61 24.22 1.18 7.59
CA THR A 61 24.89 0.81 6.33
C THR A 61 24.70 1.83 5.21
N ILE A 62 23.77 2.78 5.37
CA ILE A 62 23.55 3.87 4.41
C ILE A 62 24.71 4.85 4.50
N LYS A 63 25.38 5.07 3.36
CA LYS A 63 26.54 5.96 3.28
C LYS A 63 26.17 7.37 3.74
N GLY A 64 26.83 7.84 4.81
CA GLY A 64 26.64 9.19 5.34
C GLY A 64 25.54 9.31 6.40
N ILE A 65 25.02 8.19 6.91
CA ILE A 65 24.21 8.10 8.13
C ILE A 65 25.10 7.54 9.24
N SER A 66 25.33 8.32 10.30
CA SER A 66 26.06 7.87 11.48
C SER A 66 25.13 7.14 12.45
N GLU A 67 25.69 6.40 13.41
CA GLU A 67 24.92 5.72 14.44
C GLU A 67 24.02 6.68 15.23
N ALA A 68 24.57 7.82 15.66
CA ALA A 68 23.81 8.85 16.37
C ALA A 68 22.69 9.47 15.52
N LYS A 69 22.86 9.52 14.18
CA LYS A 69 21.79 9.95 13.28
C LYS A 69 20.71 8.88 13.13
N ALA A 70 21.09 7.62 13.01
CA ALA A 70 20.14 6.51 12.95
C ALA A 70 19.25 6.44 14.20
N ASP A 71 19.83 6.65 15.40
CA ASP A 71 19.05 6.71 16.64
C ASP A 71 18.03 7.86 16.64
N LYS A 72 18.43 9.05 16.16
CA LYS A 72 17.52 10.19 16.04
C LYS A 72 16.39 9.92 15.05
N ILE A 73 16.72 9.36 13.89
CA ILE A 73 15.74 9.01 12.85
C ILE A 73 14.70 8.04 13.41
N LEU A 74 15.13 6.97 14.10
CA LEU A 74 14.23 6.00 14.74
C LEU A 74 13.40 6.62 15.87
N ALA A 75 13.99 7.53 16.64
CA ALA A 75 13.30 8.23 17.72
C ALA A 75 12.21 9.18 17.20
N GLU A 76 12.43 9.87 16.07
CA GLU A 76 11.39 10.68 15.45
C GLU A 76 10.32 9.82 14.75
N ALA A 77 10.72 8.76 14.05
CA ALA A 77 9.79 7.84 13.38
C ALA A 77 8.84 7.14 14.37
N SER A 78 9.32 6.74 15.55
CA SER A 78 8.50 6.08 16.57
C SER A 78 7.46 6.99 17.24
N LYS A 79 7.54 8.32 17.07
CA LYS A 79 6.49 9.26 17.49
C LYS A 79 5.32 9.29 16.52
N LEU A 80 5.58 9.00 15.24
CA LEU A 80 4.60 9.06 14.16
C LEU A 80 3.97 7.69 13.88
N VAL A 81 4.73 6.62 14.12
CA VAL A 81 4.29 5.23 13.86
C VAL A 81 4.03 4.53 15.19
N PRO A 82 2.83 4.00 15.43
CA PRO A 82 2.51 3.30 16.67
C PRO A 82 3.21 1.94 16.72
N MET A 83 4.33 1.87 17.46
CA MET A 83 5.18 0.66 17.61
C MET A 83 4.95 -0.09 18.93
N GLY A 84 3.98 0.36 19.74
CA GLY A 84 3.73 -0.14 21.10
C GLY A 84 2.69 -1.26 21.19
N PHE A 85 2.41 -1.69 22.42
CA PHE A 85 1.31 -2.62 22.71
C PHE A 85 -0.04 -1.91 22.61
N THR A 86 -1.04 -2.62 22.09
CA THR A 86 -2.45 -2.19 21.98
C THR A 86 -3.34 -3.34 22.48
N THR A 87 -4.58 -3.04 22.88
CA THR A 87 -5.50 -4.08 23.33
C THR A 87 -6.00 -4.92 22.15
N ALA A 88 -6.38 -6.18 22.41
CA ALA A 88 -6.94 -7.04 21.37
C ALA A 88 -8.23 -6.46 20.76
N THR A 89 -9.00 -5.69 21.55
CA THR A 89 -10.21 -5.00 21.11
C THR A 89 -9.89 -3.88 20.12
N GLU A 90 -8.92 -3.02 20.44
CA GLU A 90 -8.45 -1.97 19.51
C GLU A 90 -7.91 -2.57 18.21
N PHE A 91 -7.11 -3.65 18.32
CA PHE A 91 -6.59 -4.32 17.14
C PHE A 91 -7.71 -4.95 16.28
N HIS A 92 -8.74 -5.52 16.90
CA HIS A 92 -9.89 -6.06 16.19
C HIS A 92 -10.67 -4.97 15.42
N GLN A 93 -10.86 -3.80 16.02
CA GLN A 93 -11.50 -2.65 15.37
C GLN A 93 -10.69 -2.18 14.15
N LYS A 94 -9.37 -2.02 14.29
CA LYS A 94 -8.48 -1.69 13.16
C LYS A 94 -8.56 -2.70 12.03
N ARG A 95 -8.71 -4.00 12.35
CA ARG A 95 -8.88 -5.04 11.33
C ARG A 95 -10.22 -4.97 10.61
N ALA A 96 -11.26 -4.42 11.23
CA ALA A 96 -12.57 -4.22 10.59
C ALA A 96 -12.54 -3.09 9.54
N GLU A 97 -11.55 -2.21 9.60
CA GLU A 97 -11.32 -1.10 8.65
C GLU A 97 -10.49 -1.52 7.43
N ILE A 98 -9.97 -2.76 7.40
CA ILE A 98 -9.16 -3.25 6.28
C ILE A 98 -10.01 -3.35 5.02
N ILE A 99 -9.56 -2.70 3.95
CA ILE A 99 -10.17 -2.78 2.63
C ILE A 99 -10.03 -4.21 2.09
N GLN A 100 -11.13 -4.77 1.61
CA GLN A 100 -11.20 -6.07 0.97
C GLN A 100 -11.63 -5.90 -0.49
N LEU A 101 -10.76 -6.27 -1.42
CA LEU A 101 -10.99 -6.09 -2.85
C LEU A 101 -11.85 -7.22 -3.41
N THR A 102 -12.95 -6.90 -4.08
CA THR A 102 -13.79 -7.91 -4.74
C THR A 102 -13.01 -8.64 -5.82
N THR A 103 -13.19 -9.97 -5.88
CA THR A 103 -12.70 -10.81 -6.98
C THR A 103 -13.61 -10.75 -8.21
N GLY A 104 -14.70 -9.97 -8.15
CA GLY A 104 -15.76 -9.94 -9.16
C GLY A 104 -16.68 -11.16 -9.16
N SER A 105 -16.63 -12.00 -8.13
CA SER A 105 -17.50 -13.15 -7.94
C SER A 105 -18.00 -13.20 -6.50
N LYS A 106 -19.32 -13.05 -6.31
CA LYS A 106 -19.95 -13.04 -4.98
C LYS A 106 -19.66 -14.31 -4.18
N GLU A 107 -19.56 -15.46 -4.85
CA GLU A 107 -19.28 -16.73 -4.18
C GLU A 107 -17.83 -16.84 -3.72
N LEU A 108 -16.89 -16.30 -4.51
CA LEU A 108 -15.48 -16.30 -4.13
C LEU A 108 -15.22 -15.26 -3.04
N ASP A 109 -15.83 -14.07 -3.14
CA ASP A 109 -15.78 -13.05 -2.08
C ASP A 109 -16.33 -13.61 -0.76
N ARG A 110 -17.48 -14.30 -0.80
CA ARG A 110 -18.05 -14.97 0.39
C ARG A 110 -17.11 -16.02 0.97
N LEU A 111 -16.47 -16.82 0.12
CA LEU A 111 -15.50 -17.83 0.55
C LEU A 111 -14.29 -17.19 1.25
N LEU A 112 -13.85 -16.03 0.76
CA LEU A 112 -12.71 -15.27 1.30
C LEU A 112 -13.09 -14.38 2.49
N GLY A 113 -14.36 -14.30 2.88
CA GLY A 113 -14.82 -13.43 3.96
C GLY A 113 -14.90 -11.94 3.57
N GLY A 114 -15.09 -11.65 2.29
CA GLY A 114 -15.36 -10.33 1.72
C GLY A 114 -14.59 -10.02 0.44
N GLY A 115 -13.39 -10.60 0.27
CA GLY A 115 -12.54 -10.38 -0.90
C GLY A 115 -11.07 -10.60 -0.58
N ILE A 116 -10.18 -10.04 -1.39
CA ILE A 116 -8.73 -10.06 -1.17
C ILE A 116 -8.37 -8.98 -0.13
N GLU A 117 -7.83 -9.39 1.03
CA GLU A 117 -7.48 -8.50 2.14
C GLU A 117 -6.22 -7.66 1.82
N THR A 118 -6.33 -6.33 1.93
CA THR A 118 -5.20 -5.41 1.81
C THR A 118 -4.26 -5.49 3.03
N GLY A 119 -3.00 -5.06 2.88
CA GLY A 119 -2.02 -5.16 3.96
C GLY A 119 -1.51 -6.59 4.25
N SER A 120 -1.89 -7.57 3.44
CA SER A 120 -1.45 -8.96 3.55
C SER A 120 -0.97 -9.53 2.20
N ILE A 121 -0.28 -10.68 2.22
CA ILE A 121 0.08 -11.42 1.00
C ILE A 121 -0.91 -12.57 0.84
N THR A 122 -1.61 -12.59 -0.30
CA THR A 122 -2.50 -13.70 -0.67
C THR A 122 -1.87 -14.51 -1.81
N GLU A 123 -1.63 -15.80 -1.58
CA GLU A 123 -1.07 -16.71 -2.59
C GLU A 123 -2.18 -17.44 -3.35
N ILE A 124 -2.12 -17.41 -4.68
CA ILE A 124 -3.02 -18.17 -5.57
C ILE A 124 -2.21 -19.24 -6.29
N PHE A 125 -2.35 -20.50 -5.88
CA PHE A 125 -1.66 -21.64 -6.49
C PHE A 125 -2.64 -22.61 -7.18
N GLY A 126 -2.12 -23.39 -8.12
CA GLY A 126 -2.88 -24.38 -8.89
C GLY A 126 -2.26 -24.67 -10.25
N GLU A 127 -2.80 -25.67 -10.96
CA GLU A 127 -2.27 -26.12 -12.25
C GLU A 127 -2.32 -25.06 -13.36
N PHE A 128 -1.65 -25.32 -14.47
CA PHE A 128 -1.79 -24.49 -15.66
C PHE A 128 -3.26 -24.46 -16.13
N ARG A 129 -3.73 -23.31 -16.65
CA ARG A 129 -5.12 -23.08 -17.09
C ARG A 129 -6.21 -23.14 -16.02
N THR A 130 -5.88 -23.10 -14.73
CA THR A 130 -6.89 -22.98 -13.64
C THR A 130 -7.43 -21.57 -13.43
N GLY A 131 -6.98 -20.56 -14.20
CA GLY A 131 -7.51 -19.20 -14.15
C GLY A 131 -6.75 -18.22 -13.25
N LYS A 132 -5.59 -18.59 -12.69
CA LYS A 132 -4.75 -17.70 -11.86
C LYS A 132 -4.51 -16.34 -12.51
N THR A 133 -3.98 -16.34 -13.74
CA THR A 133 -3.74 -15.11 -14.52
C THR A 133 -5.03 -14.33 -14.78
N GLN A 134 -6.16 -15.00 -15.01
CA GLN A 134 -7.44 -14.33 -15.24
C GLN A 134 -7.95 -13.61 -13.99
N LEU A 135 -7.76 -14.20 -12.80
CA LEU A 135 -8.08 -13.55 -11.54
C LEU A 135 -7.20 -12.31 -11.34
N CYS A 136 -5.88 -12.39 -11.60
CA CYS A 136 -4.99 -11.22 -11.51
C CYS A 136 -5.41 -10.08 -12.46
N HIS A 137 -5.80 -10.37 -13.70
CA HIS A 137 -6.32 -9.35 -14.63
C HIS A 137 -7.61 -8.70 -14.11
N THR A 138 -8.47 -9.47 -13.42
CA THR A 138 -9.70 -8.95 -12.83
C THR A 138 -9.38 -8.02 -11.66
N LEU A 139 -8.48 -8.45 -10.77
CA LEU A 139 -8.04 -7.67 -9.60
C LEU A 139 -7.33 -6.37 -9.99
N ALA A 140 -6.59 -6.36 -11.10
CA ALA A 140 -5.95 -5.16 -11.64
C ALA A 140 -6.94 -4.05 -12.04
N VAL A 141 -8.22 -4.41 -12.24
CA VAL A 141 -9.30 -3.46 -12.51
C VAL A 141 -10.15 -3.23 -11.26
N THR A 142 -10.52 -4.27 -10.52
CA THR A 142 -11.40 -4.12 -9.36
C THR A 142 -10.76 -3.33 -8.22
N CYS A 143 -9.43 -3.31 -8.10
CA CYS A 143 -8.74 -2.45 -7.14
C CYS A 143 -8.98 -0.95 -7.37
N GLN A 144 -9.33 -0.56 -8.61
CA GLN A 144 -9.58 0.83 -9.00
C GLN A 144 -11.03 1.28 -8.76
N LEU A 145 -11.93 0.36 -8.39
CA LEU A 145 -13.32 0.69 -8.10
C LEU A 145 -13.44 1.52 -6.81
N PRO A 146 -14.55 2.27 -6.65
CA PRO A 146 -14.87 2.93 -5.38
C PRO A 146 -14.92 1.94 -4.21
N ILE A 147 -14.58 2.40 -3.00
CA ILE A 147 -14.62 1.57 -1.78
C ILE A 147 -16.03 1.01 -1.54
N GLU A 148 -17.07 1.80 -1.84
CA GLU A 148 -18.48 1.40 -1.75
C GLU A 148 -18.84 0.17 -2.62
N GLN A 149 -18.03 -0.10 -3.65
CA GLN A 149 -18.18 -1.25 -4.55
C GLN A 149 -17.16 -2.35 -4.26
N SER A 150 -16.58 -2.37 -3.06
CA SER A 150 -15.51 -3.28 -2.66
C SER A 150 -14.27 -3.16 -3.55
N GLY A 151 -13.99 -1.94 -4.04
CA GLY A 151 -12.70 -1.59 -4.62
C GLY A 151 -11.75 -0.98 -3.58
N GLY A 152 -10.65 -0.41 -4.05
CA GLY A 152 -9.66 0.24 -3.20
C GLY A 152 -9.27 1.64 -3.66
N GLU A 153 -9.98 2.21 -4.66
CA GLU A 153 -9.69 3.54 -5.23
C GLU A 153 -8.21 3.74 -5.61
N GLY A 154 -7.52 2.65 -5.92
CA GLY A 154 -6.07 2.61 -6.04
C GLY A 154 -5.61 2.11 -7.40
N LYS A 155 -4.44 2.57 -7.82
CA LYS A 155 -3.73 2.06 -9.00
C LYS A 155 -3.28 0.62 -8.79
N CYS A 156 -2.99 -0.09 -9.88
CA CYS A 156 -2.45 -1.45 -9.86
C CYS A 156 -0.99 -1.47 -10.29
N MET A 157 -0.19 -2.32 -9.65
CA MET A 157 1.15 -2.67 -10.11
C MET A 157 1.22 -4.15 -10.44
N TYR A 158 1.61 -4.45 -11.67
CA TYR A 158 1.58 -5.80 -12.24
C TYR A 158 2.97 -6.19 -12.73
N ILE A 159 3.61 -7.13 -12.00
CA ILE A 159 4.89 -7.72 -12.40
C ILE A 159 4.63 -9.10 -13.01
N ASP A 160 4.98 -9.27 -14.28
CA ASP A 160 4.76 -10.52 -15.04
C ASP A 160 6.10 -11.19 -15.36
N THR A 161 6.19 -12.48 -15.11
CA THR A 161 7.37 -13.31 -15.40
C THR A 161 7.17 -14.21 -16.62
N GLU A 162 5.94 -14.44 -17.05
CA GLU A 162 5.60 -15.38 -18.13
C GLU A 162 5.27 -14.67 -19.45
N GLY A 163 5.02 -13.36 -19.44
CA GLY A 163 4.60 -12.62 -20.63
C GLY A 163 3.14 -12.90 -20.99
N THR A 164 2.31 -13.19 -20.00
CA THR A 164 0.89 -13.54 -20.17
C THR A 164 -0.05 -12.36 -19.93
N PHE A 165 0.47 -11.19 -19.55
CA PHE A 165 -0.32 -9.97 -19.42
C PHE A 165 -0.91 -9.53 -20.77
N ARG A 166 -2.21 -9.24 -20.80
CA ARG A 166 -2.97 -8.84 -22.00
C ARG A 166 -3.88 -7.66 -21.66
N PRO A 167 -3.53 -6.42 -22.04
CA PRO A 167 -4.33 -5.23 -21.76
C PRO A 167 -5.79 -5.33 -22.23
N GLU A 168 -6.04 -6.06 -23.32
CA GLU A 168 -7.40 -6.26 -23.86
C GLU A 168 -8.31 -6.98 -22.87
N ARG A 169 -7.74 -7.80 -21.96
CA ARG A 169 -8.49 -8.45 -20.89
C ARG A 169 -8.92 -7.47 -19.81
N LEU A 170 -8.13 -6.43 -19.51
CA LEU A 170 -8.52 -5.38 -18.57
C LEU A 170 -9.69 -4.58 -19.15
N LEU A 171 -9.66 -4.23 -20.44
CA LEU A 171 -10.75 -3.51 -21.10
C LEU A 171 -12.09 -4.26 -21.00
N ALA A 172 -12.08 -5.58 -21.13
CA ALA A 172 -13.29 -6.39 -20.97
C ALA A 172 -13.84 -6.35 -19.53
N VAL A 173 -12.96 -6.34 -18.52
CA VAL A 173 -13.37 -6.21 -17.11
C VAL A 173 -13.83 -4.78 -16.81
N ALA A 174 -13.15 -3.76 -17.32
CA ALA A 174 -13.55 -2.36 -17.21
C ALA A 174 -14.96 -2.12 -17.75
N ALA A 175 -15.26 -2.65 -18.93
CA ALA A 175 -16.58 -2.57 -19.55
C ALA A 175 -17.69 -3.20 -18.67
N ARG A 176 -17.39 -4.32 -17.99
CA ARG A 176 -18.33 -4.95 -17.05
C ARG A 176 -18.71 -4.02 -15.89
N TYR A 177 -17.77 -3.22 -15.41
CA TYR A 177 -17.99 -2.27 -14.31
C TYR A 177 -18.32 -0.85 -14.78
N GLY A 178 -18.50 -0.62 -16.08
CA GLY A 178 -18.81 0.69 -16.63
C GLY A 178 -17.67 1.72 -16.49
N MET A 179 -16.43 1.25 -16.36
CA MET A 179 -15.25 2.11 -16.26
C MET A 179 -14.74 2.54 -17.63
N GLU A 180 -14.13 3.72 -17.72
CA GLU A 180 -13.47 4.18 -18.94
C GLU A 180 -12.17 3.40 -19.14
N GLY A 181 -12.04 2.75 -20.30
CA GLY A 181 -10.98 1.78 -20.56
C GLY A 181 -9.58 2.39 -20.58
N ALA A 182 -9.40 3.58 -21.15
CA ALA A 182 -8.11 4.24 -21.21
C ALA A 182 -7.61 4.63 -19.80
N ALA A 183 -8.48 5.21 -18.97
CA ALA A 183 -8.19 5.54 -17.58
C ALA A 183 -7.84 4.30 -16.76
N VAL A 184 -8.54 3.17 -16.98
CA VAL A 184 -8.19 1.90 -16.33
C VAL A 184 -6.78 1.44 -16.70
N LEU A 185 -6.40 1.54 -17.98
CA LEU A 185 -5.07 1.15 -18.44
C LEU A 185 -3.98 2.08 -17.91
N ASP A 186 -4.22 3.39 -17.88
CA ASP A 186 -3.27 4.39 -17.34
C ASP A 186 -2.99 4.19 -15.84
N ASN A 187 -3.94 3.59 -15.12
CA ASN A 187 -3.83 3.25 -13.71
C ASN A 187 -3.17 1.89 -13.44
N VAL A 188 -2.71 1.15 -14.47
CA VAL A 188 -1.96 -0.11 -14.29
C VAL A 188 -0.50 0.07 -14.71
N ALA A 189 0.39 0.12 -13.73
CA ALA A 189 1.83 0.05 -13.96
C ALA A 189 2.24 -1.40 -14.25
N TYR A 190 2.78 -1.66 -15.44
CA TYR A 190 3.21 -2.99 -15.87
C TYR A 190 4.72 -3.09 -16.03
N ALA A 191 5.31 -4.19 -15.54
CA ALA A 191 6.70 -4.54 -15.82
C ALA A 191 6.84 -6.05 -16.08
N ARG A 192 7.70 -6.41 -17.04
CA ARG A 192 8.08 -7.80 -17.29
C ARG A 192 9.44 -8.10 -16.67
N ALA A 193 9.47 -9.00 -15.70
CA ALA A 193 10.71 -9.50 -15.12
C ALA A 193 11.28 -10.64 -15.99
N TYR A 194 12.57 -10.59 -16.30
CA TYR A 194 13.25 -11.57 -17.16
C TYR A 194 14.17 -12.53 -16.38
N ASN A 195 14.47 -12.19 -15.13
CA ASN A 195 15.27 -12.99 -14.21
C ASN A 195 14.98 -12.54 -12.76
N THR A 196 15.52 -13.28 -11.80
CA THR A 196 15.29 -13.07 -10.35
C THR A 196 15.86 -11.74 -9.85
N ASP A 197 17.02 -11.33 -10.37
CA ASP A 197 17.67 -10.09 -9.96
C ASP A 197 16.87 -8.88 -10.43
N HIS A 198 16.40 -8.92 -11.69
CA HIS A 198 15.52 -7.92 -12.27
C HIS A 198 14.18 -7.84 -11.51
N GLN A 199 13.59 -8.98 -11.14
CA GLN A 199 12.37 -9.00 -10.34
C GLN A 199 12.57 -8.28 -8.99
N THR A 200 13.70 -8.49 -8.34
CA THR A 200 14.05 -7.82 -7.08
C THR A 200 14.25 -6.31 -7.28
N GLN A 201 14.89 -5.89 -8.36
CA GLN A 201 15.08 -4.47 -8.69
C GLN A 201 13.76 -3.76 -8.98
N LEU A 202 12.80 -4.41 -9.64
CA LEU A 202 11.47 -3.85 -9.89
C LEU A 202 10.72 -3.53 -8.59
N LEU A 203 10.94 -4.29 -7.51
CA LEU A 203 10.34 -4.00 -6.20
C LEU A 203 10.89 -2.69 -5.59
N VAL A 204 12.16 -2.36 -5.82
CA VAL A 204 12.74 -1.10 -5.34
C VAL A 204 12.11 0.08 -6.08
N GLN A 205 11.94 -0.04 -7.41
CA GLN A 205 11.27 0.99 -8.21
C GLN A 205 9.80 1.14 -7.83
N ALA A 206 9.14 0.02 -7.56
CA ALA A 206 7.76 -0.04 -7.08
C ALA A 206 7.57 0.79 -5.80
N CYS A 207 8.48 0.68 -4.82
CA CYS A 207 8.42 1.45 -3.58
C CYS A 207 8.41 2.97 -3.84
N ALA A 208 9.27 3.45 -4.74
CA ALA A 208 9.31 4.86 -5.11
C ALA A 208 8.01 5.31 -5.80
N MET A 209 7.53 4.54 -6.79
CA MET A 209 6.31 4.86 -7.53
C MET A 209 5.07 4.93 -6.63
N MET A 210 4.97 4.02 -5.65
CA MET A 210 3.87 4.00 -4.68
C MET A 210 3.88 5.21 -3.75
N ALA A 211 5.05 5.74 -3.39
CA ALA A 211 5.16 6.92 -2.55
C ALA A 211 4.86 8.22 -3.33
N GLU A 212 5.25 8.29 -4.61
CA GLU A 212 5.02 9.47 -5.46
C GLU A 212 3.57 9.61 -5.95
N SER A 213 2.85 8.49 -6.11
CA SER A 213 1.51 8.45 -6.71
C SER A 213 0.36 8.62 -5.71
N ARG A 214 0.61 9.23 -4.55
CA ARG A 214 -0.40 9.44 -3.50
C ARG A 214 -1.35 10.58 -3.83
#